data_AF-A0A538NXN7-F1
#
_entry.id   AF-A0A538NXN7-F1
#
_cell.length_a   1.000
_cell.length_b   1.000
_cell.length_c   1.000
_cell.angle_alpha   90.00
_cell.angle_beta   90.00
_cell.angle_gamma   90.00
#
_symmetry.space_group_name_H-M   'P 1'
#
loop_
_entity.id
_entity.type
_entity.pdbx_description
1 polymer ?
#
loop_
_entity_poly.entity_id
_entity_poly.type
_entity_poly.pdbx_seq_one_letter_code
_entity_poly.pdbx_strand_id
1 'polypeptide(L)'
;MLIVVEPGKPVEIVLKNDDAMQHNLVVVAPGALEEIGQAAEKMAPQPDALLRLYVPDSPKVLFATKLLDPGQQTKLAFTAPGQAGEYPYLCTYPGHWRRMVGTLAVVNDVEGYLASHAESAEPKLTEWKLEDLAPDLPGIGAGRNLAGGKEHFTKLACAQCHKLGSEGYAYGPDLTDVLKRYNNNRADVLRQILEPSLVIADRYRNYQFELNDGDELFAMILKEDADTLTIQTGPSDALLRTLRKTDIKQRQPQNSSLMPVGLLNALSKEQILDLLAYLESSGNAQAHEHKH
;
A
#
# COMPACT_ATOMS: atom_id res chain seq x y z
N MET A 1 11.20 -1.52 -7.66
CA MET A 1 12.25 -1.33 -6.64
C MET A 1 13.32 -2.38 -6.90
N LEU A 2 14.58 -1.97 -7.10
CA LEU A 2 15.66 -2.82 -7.59
C LEU A 2 16.85 -2.71 -6.63
N ILE A 3 17.39 -3.84 -6.19
CA ILE A 3 18.63 -3.92 -5.40
C ILE A 3 19.63 -4.67 -6.27
N VAL A 4 20.80 -4.10 -6.53
CA VAL A 4 21.84 -4.73 -7.36
C VAL A 4 23.07 -5.02 -6.51
N VAL A 5 23.58 -6.25 -6.56
CA VAL A 5 24.72 -6.68 -5.75
C VAL A 5 25.55 -7.74 -6.48
N GLU A 6 26.84 -7.83 -6.16
CA GLU A 6 27.69 -8.93 -6.63
C GLU A 6 27.42 -10.24 -5.86
N PRO A 7 27.61 -11.41 -6.49
CA PRO A 7 27.47 -12.71 -5.82
C PRO A 7 28.30 -12.81 -4.53
N GLY A 8 27.70 -13.37 -3.48
CA GLY A 8 28.40 -13.65 -2.22
C GLY A 8 28.75 -12.42 -1.37
N LYS A 9 28.34 -11.21 -1.75
CA LYS A 9 28.54 -10.01 -0.92
C LYS A 9 27.51 -9.93 0.22
N PRO A 10 27.88 -9.33 1.36
CA PRO A 10 26.91 -9.03 2.41
C PRO A 10 25.90 -7.97 1.95
N VAL A 11 24.63 -8.17 2.29
CA VAL A 11 23.51 -7.27 2.05
C VAL A 11 22.79 -7.01 3.37
N GLU A 12 22.46 -5.75 3.64
CA GLU A 12 21.55 -5.35 4.71
C GLU A 12 20.35 -4.60 4.10
N ILE A 13 19.15 -5.10 4.36
CA ILE A 13 17.90 -4.39 4.05
C ILE A 13 17.28 -3.92 5.36
N VAL A 14 17.07 -2.62 5.49
CA VAL A 14 16.29 -2.03 6.59
C VAL A 14 14.86 -1.83 6.11
N LEU A 15 13.93 -2.62 6.63
CA LEU A 15 12.51 -2.46 6.36
C LEU A 15 11.90 -1.62 7.48
N LYS A 16 11.29 -0.49 7.12
CA LYS A 16 10.48 0.34 8.01
C LYS A 16 9.03 0.21 7.57
N ASN A 17 8.14 -0.01 8.52
CA ASN A 17 6.71 -0.07 8.27
C ASN A 17 6.04 1.22 8.73
N ASP A 18 5.96 2.20 7.84
CA ASP A 18 5.27 3.47 8.10
C ASP A 18 3.77 3.41 7.72
N ASP A 19 3.27 2.23 7.30
CA ASP A 19 1.86 1.96 6.96
C ASP A 19 1.05 1.55 8.22
N ALA A 20 -0.28 1.52 8.10
CA ALA A 20 -1.21 1.03 9.13
C ALA A 20 -1.49 -0.48 9.03
N MET A 21 -1.00 -1.16 8.00
CA MET A 21 -1.05 -2.61 7.87
C MET A 21 0.27 -3.25 8.29
N GLN A 22 0.26 -4.57 8.51
CA GLN A 22 1.49 -5.30 8.79
C GLN A 22 2.21 -5.64 7.47
N HIS A 23 3.55 -5.65 7.52
CA HIS A 23 4.36 -5.95 6.34
C HIS A 23 5.57 -6.81 6.70
N ASN A 24 5.94 -7.70 5.79
CA ASN A 24 7.22 -8.39 5.82
C ASN A 24 7.90 -8.23 4.44
N LEU A 25 9.13 -8.70 4.33
CA LEU A 25 9.85 -8.82 3.06
C LEU A 25 10.45 -10.22 3.00
N VAL A 26 10.11 -10.93 1.92
CA VAL A 26 10.55 -12.29 1.65
C VAL A 26 11.28 -12.31 0.32
N VAL A 27 12.57 -12.65 0.32
CA VAL A 27 13.38 -12.88 -0.89
C VAL A 27 13.19 -14.33 -1.32
N VAL A 28 12.88 -14.55 -2.59
CA VAL A 28 12.60 -15.88 -3.14
C VAL A 28 13.52 -16.23 -4.30
N ALA A 29 13.61 -17.53 -4.58
CA ALA A 29 14.36 -18.06 -5.72
C ALA A 29 13.82 -17.51 -7.05
N PRO A 30 14.65 -17.47 -8.12
CA PRO A 30 14.21 -17.03 -9.44
C PRO A 30 12.98 -17.83 -9.92
N GLY A 31 11.99 -17.13 -10.48
CA GLY A 31 10.74 -17.73 -10.96
C GLY A 31 9.73 -18.14 -9.87
N ALA A 32 10.01 -17.90 -8.59
CA ALA A 32 9.15 -18.35 -7.49
C ALA A 32 8.10 -17.33 -7.01
N LEU A 33 8.08 -16.10 -7.55
CA LEU A 33 7.24 -15.00 -7.04
C LEU A 33 5.76 -15.40 -6.94
N GLU A 34 5.18 -15.90 -8.04
CA GLU A 34 3.75 -16.22 -8.06
C GLU A 34 3.41 -17.45 -7.22
N GLU A 35 4.28 -18.47 -7.23
CA GLU A 35 4.13 -19.66 -6.39
C GLU A 35 4.08 -19.30 -4.90
N ILE A 36 5.05 -18.50 -4.43
CA ILE A 36 5.14 -18.10 -3.02
C ILE A 36 4.03 -17.11 -2.66
N GLY A 37 3.72 -16.15 -3.53
CA GLY A 37 2.62 -15.20 -3.31
C GLY A 37 1.26 -15.89 -3.17
N GLN A 38 0.95 -16.85 -4.05
CA GLN A 38 -0.28 -17.64 -3.96
C GLN A 38 -0.28 -18.57 -2.74
N ALA A 39 0.88 -19.14 -2.36
CA ALA A 39 0.99 -19.97 -1.15
C ALA A 39 0.72 -19.14 0.11
N ALA A 40 1.22 -17.90 0.18
CA ALA A 40 0.94 -16.99 1.27
C ALA A 40 -0.55 -16.60 1.34
N GLU A 41 -1.18 -16.34 0.20
CA GLU A 41 -2.63 -16.08 0.12
C GLU A 41 -3.45 -17.25 0.67
N LYS A 42 -3.09 -18.48 0.30
CA LYS A 42 -3.75 -19.71 0.79
C LYS A 42 -3.46 -20.01 2.26
N MET A 43 -2.36 -19.49 2.79
CA MET A 43 -2.02 -19.59 4.20
C MET A 43 -2.87 -18.66 5.06
N ALA A 44 -3.23 -17.47 4.55
CA ALA A 44 -3.93 -16.43 5.31
C ALA A 44 -5.11 -16.89 6.20
N PRO A 45 -6.01 -17.79 5.78
CA PRO A 45 -7.12 -18.25 6.62
C PRO A 45 -6.74 -19.31 7.67
N GLN A 46 -5.49 -19.80 7.69
CA GLN A 46 -5.06 -20.86 8.60
C GLN A 46 -4.78 -20.29 10.01
N PRO A 47 -5.12 -21.02 11.09
CA PRO A 47 -4.95 -20.52 12.46
C PRO A 47 -3.48 -20.23 12.84
N ASP A 48 -2.54 -20.95 12.24
CA ASP A 48 -1.10 -20.81 12.48
C ASP A 48 -0.42 -19.79 11.55
N ALA A 49 -1.17 -19.13 10.65
CA ALA A 49 -0.61 -18.21 9.66
C ALA A 49 0.17 -17.06 10.30
N LEU A 50 -0.36 -16.49 11.38
CA LEU A 50 0.28 -15.42 12.14
C LEU A 50 1.55 -15.92 12.85
N LEU A 51 1.52 -17.12 13.44
CA LEU A 51 2.70 -17.75 14.06
C LEU A 51 3.83 -17.98 13.05
N ARG A 52 3.47 -18.20 11.79
CA ARG A 52 4.39 -18.36 10.66
C ARG A 52 4.73 -17.03 9.98
N LEU A 53 4.27 -15.91 10.51
CA LEU A 53 4.52 -14.55 9.99
C LEU A 53 4.09 -14.39 8.52
N TYR A 54 3.10 -15.19 8.10
CA TYR A 54 2.66 -15.32 6.71
C TYR A 54 3.77 -15.72 5.72
N VAL A 55 4.82 -16.41 6.17
CA VAL A 55 5.91 -16.91 5.32
C VAL A 55 5.66 -18.38 4.98
N PRO A 56 5.40 -18.74 3.70
CA PRO A 56 5.27 -20.14 3.28
C PRO A 56 6.50 -20.97 3.62
N ASP A 57 6.25 -22.20 4.09
CA ASP A 57 7.32 -23.20 4.25
C ASP A 57 7.65 -23.75 2.86
N SER A 58 8.71 -23.21 2.25
CA SER A 58 9.15 -23.58 0.92
C SER A 58 10.66 -23.41 0.81
N PRO A 59 11.37 -24.36 0.16
CA PRO A 59 12.80 -24.23 -0.11
C PRO A 59 13.14 -23.07 -1.06
N LYS A 60 12.13 -22.47 -1.70
CA LYS A 60 12.28 -21.29 -2.56
C LYS A 60 12.21 -19.98 -1.80
N VAL A 61 11.87 -19.99 -0.51
CA VAL A 61 12.04 -18.83 0.38
C VAL A 61 13.49 -18.81 0.85
N LEU A 62 14.25 -17.79 0.43
CA LEU A 62 15.69 -17.71 0.71
C LEU A 62 15.95 -16.92 1.99
N PHE A 63 15.30 -15.77 2.13
CA PHE A 63 15.47 -14.86 3.26
C PHE A 63 14.13 -14.22 3.59
N ALA A 64 13.85 -13.97 4.87
CA ALA A 64 12.63 -13.31 5.30
C ALA A 64 12.89 -12.42 6.51
N THR A 65 12.23 -11.27 6.54
CA THR A 65 12.13 -10.46 7.76
C THR A 65 11.14 -11.10 8.75
N LYS A 66 11.09 -10.55 9.98
CA LYS A 66 9.89 -10.69 10.80
C LYS A 66 8.71 -9.96 10.14
N LEU A 67 7.48 -10.29 10.56
CA LEU A 67 6.32 -9.43 10.31
C LEU A 67 6.46 -8.16 11.17
N LEU A 68 6.32 -7.00 10.55
CA LEU A 68 6.38 -5.71 11.22
C LEU A 68 4.97 -5.16 11.44
N ASP A 69 4.70 -4.75 12.68
CA ASP A 69 3.53 -3.93 12.98
C ASP A 69 3.73 -2.48 12.50
N PRO A 70 2.64 -1.69 12.38
CA PRO A 70 2.73 -0.26 12.12
C PRO A 70 3.73 0.46 13.03
N GLY A 71 4.58 1.30 12.43
CA GLY A 71 5.62 2.07 13.12
C GLY A 71 6.86 1.27 13.53
N GLN A 72 6.92 -0.04 13.28
CA GLN A 72 8.10 -0.84 13.57
C GLN A 72 9.10 -0.81 12.41
N GLN A 73 10.35 -1.19 12.74
CA GLN A 73 11.40 -1.42 11.76
C GLN A 73 12.18 -2.69 12.09
N THR A 74 12.72 -3.35 11.07
CA THR A 74 13.62 -4.49 11.24
C THR A 74 14.75 -4.47 10.21
N LYS A 75 15.78 -5.29 10.48
CA LYS A 75 16.93 -5.49 9.61
C LYS A 75 16.97 -6.92 9.12
N LEU A 76 17.14 -7.10 7.81
CA LEU A 76 17.46 -8.38 7.18
C LEU A 76 18.89 -8.33 6.66
N ALA A 77 19.80 -9.00 7.37
CA ALA A 77 21.19 -9.16 6.97
C ALA A 77 21.40 -10.57 6.40
N PHE A 78 21.96 -10.66 5.20
CA PHE A 78 22.23 -11.94 4.53
C PHE A 78 23.41 -11.81 3.57
N THR A 79 23.92 -12.95 3.13
CA THR A 79 24.89 -13.02 2.04
C THR A 79 24.14 -13.22 0.73
N ALA A 80 24.39 -12.35 -0.26
CA ALA A 80 23.79 -12.47 -1.58
C ALA A 80 24.03 -13.87 -2.16
N PRO A 81 23.04 -14.46 -2.86
CA PRO A 81 23.21 -15.75 -3.54
C PRO A 81 24.51 -15.80 -4.35
N GLY A 82 25.19 -16.94 -4.34
CA GLY A 82 26.43 -17.12 -5.11
C GLY A 82 26.20 -17.25 -6.62
N GLN A 83 24.97 -17.51 -7.03
CA GLN A 83 24.57 -17.61 -8.43
C GLN A 83 24.04 -16.26 -8.91
N ALA A 84 24.53 -15.81 -10.06
CA ALA A 84 23.99 -14.63 -10.71
C ALA A 84 22.55 -14.89 -11.20
N GLY A 85 21.69 -13.90 -11.05
CA GLY A 85 20.28 -14.00 -11.42
C GLY A 85 19.42 -12.96 -10.72
N GLU A 86 18.15 -12.91 -11.12
CA GLU A 86 17.15 -12.04 -10.50
C GLU A 86 16.34 -12.81 -9.48
N TYR A 87 16.43 -12.37 -8.23
CA TYR A 87 15.77 -12.94 -7.07
C TYR A 87 14.64 -11.99 -6.66
N PRO A 88 13.37 -12.32 -6.93
CA PRO A 88 12.27 -11.46 -6.53
C PRO A 88 12.19 -11.37 -5.00
N TYR A 89 11.78 -10.22 -4.49
CA TYR A 89 11.31 -10.09 -3.12
C TYR A 89 9.89 -9.55 -3.09
N LEU A 90 9.10 -9.99 -2.10
CA LEU A 90 7.70 -9.67 -1.97
C LEU A 90 7.26 -9.54 -0.51
N CYS A 91 6.21 -8.77 -0.26
CA CYS A 91 5.46 -8.86 1.00
C CYS A 91 4.46 -10.01 0.91
N THR A 92 4.55 -10.97 1.83
CA THR A 92 3.67 -12.13 1.90
C THR A 92 2.53 -11.96 2.91
N TYR A 93 2.41 -10.78 3.54
CA TYR A 93 1.18 -10.42 4.25
C TYR A 93 -0.03 -10.53 3.30
N PRO A 94 -1.19 -11.05 3.76
CA PRO A 94 -2.31 -11.38 2.87
C PRO A 94 -2.72 -10.23 1.94
N GLY A 95 -2.88 -10.53 0.65
CA GLY A 95 -3.24 -9.55 -0.38
C GLY A 95 -2.12 -8.64 -0.90
N HIS A 96 -0.94 -8.57 -0.27
CA HIS A 96 0.08 -7.56 -0.61
C HIS A 96 1.04 -7.97 -1.75
N TRP A 97 1.28 -9.28 -1.91
CA TRP A 97 2.31 -9.82 -2.81
C TRP A 97 2.15 -9.45 -4.29
N ARG A 98 0.95 -9.04 -4.74
CA ARG A 98 0.71 -8.63 -6.14
C ARG A 98 1.26 -7.23 -6.45
N ARG A 99 1.56 -6.44 -5.43
CA ARG A 99 1.98 -5.03 -5.57
C ARG A 99 3.30 -4.73 -4.90
N MET A 100 3.50 -5.29 -3.72
CA MET A 100 4.70 -5.07 -2.93
C MET A 100 5.78 -6.04 -3.38
N VAL A 101 6.31 -5.80 -4.58
CA VAL A 101 7.33 -6.63 -5.23
C VAL A 101 8.51 -5.78 -5.65
N GLY A 102 9.69 -6.38 -5.60
CA GLY A 102 10.89 -5.83 -6.21
C GLY A 102 11.88 -6.94 -6.55
N THR A 103 13.03 -6.54 -7.06
CA THR A 103 14.05 -7.46 -7.56
C THR A 103 15.36 -7.24 -6.84
N LEU A 104 15.96 -8.31 -6.34
CA LEU A 104 17.36 -8.40 -5.97
C LEU A 104 18.11 -9.01 -7.17
N ALA A 105 18.82 -8.18 -7.94
CA ALA A 105 19.68 -8.61 -9.02
C ALA A 105 21.08 -8.94 -8.49
N VAL A 106 21.47 -10.21 -8.61
CA VAL A 106 22.81 -10.68 -8.30
C VAL A 106 23.59 -10.78 -9.60
N VAL A 107 24.63 -9.96 -9.77
CA VAL A 107 25.30 -9.79 -11.08
C VAL A 107 26.81 -9.64 -10.93
N ASN A 108 27.56 -10.14 -11.92
CA ASN A 108 29.02 -10.02 -11.91
C ASN A 108 29.52 -8.62 -12.32
N ASP A 109 28.67 -7.83 -12.97
CA ASP A 109 28.97 -6.47 -13.42
C ASP A 109 27.81 -5.55 -13.00
N VAL A 110 27.96 -4.93 -11.84
CA VAL A 110 26.94 -4.05 -11.26
C VAL A 110 26.74 -2.80 -12.12
N GLU A 111 27.82 -2.19 -12.60
CA GLU A 111 27.76 -0.96 -13.39
C GLU A 111 27.11 -1.23 -14.75
N GLY A 112 27.52 -2.28 -15.45
CA GLY A 112 26.92 -2.70 -16.73
C GLY A 112 25.47 -3.12 -16.59
N TYR A 113 25.11 -3.80 -15.49
CA TYR A 113 23.71 -4.14 -15.22
C TYR A 113 22.87 -2.89 -14.98
N LEU A 114 23.31 -1.97 -14.12
CA LEU A 114 22.60 -0.70 -13.88
C LEU A 114 22.47 0.15 -15.15
N ALA A 115 23.50 0.21 -15.99
CA ALA A 115 23.48 0.95 -17.25
C ALA A 115 22.53 0.34 -18.28
N SER A 116 22.52 -0.99 -18.43
CA SER A 116 21.60 -1.71 -19.33
C SER A 116 20.16 -1.71 -18.82
N HIS A 117 19.99 -1.56 -17.52
CA HIS A 117 18.70 -1.46 -16.85
C HIS A 117 18.34 -0.01 -16.54
N ALA A 118 18.93 0.97 -17.25
CA ALA A 118 18.69 2.40 -17.01
C ALA A 118 17.26 2.88 -17.40
N GLU A 119 16.55 2.15 -18.27
CA GLU A 119 15.12 2.39 -18.56
C GLU A 119 14.20 1.71 -17.54
N SER A 120 14.67 0.61 -16.95
CA SER A 120 14.18 0.04 -15.69
C SER A 120 14.85 0.66 -14.46
N ALA A 121 15.59 1.77 -14.65
CA ALA A 121 16.13 2.54 -13.54
C ALA A 121 14.94 2.94 -12.71
N GLU A 122 15.12 2.82 -11.41
CA GLU A 122 14.10 3.02 -10.41
C GLU A 122 13.10 4.09 -10.85
N PRO A 123 11.78 3.84 -10.78
CA PRO A 123 10.82 4.93 -10.96
C PRO A 123 11.33 6.06 -10.08
N LYS A 124 11.51 7.28 -10.62
CA LYS A 124 12.02 8.40 -9.83
C LYS A 124 11.03 8.66 -8.71
N LEU A 125 11.27 8.03 -7.56
CA LEU A 125 10.42 8.15 -6.40
C LEU A 125 10.70 9.51 -5.81
N THR A 126 9.71 10.39 -5.91
CA THR A 126 9.79 11.72 -5.33
C THR A 126 8.92 11.72 -4.10
N GLU A 127 9.49 11.98 -2.92
CA GLU A 127 8.69 12.27 -1.73
C GLU A 127 8.10 13.67 -1.86
N TRP A 128 6.96 13.75 -2.55
CA TRP A 128 6.28 15.01 -2.84
C TRP A 128 5.82 15.68 -1.54
N LYS A 129 6.08 16.98 -1.45
CA LYS A 129 5.50 17.85 -0.42
C LYS A 129 4.44 18.73 -1.03
N LEU A 130 3.53 19.24 -0.20
CA LEU A 130 2.50 20.17 -0.65
C LEU A 130 3.12 21.40 -1.34
N GLU A 131 4.26 21.86 -0.84
CA GLU A 131 5.07 22.98 -1.34
C GLU A 131 5.45 22.82 -2.82
N ASP A 132 5.76 21.58 -3.24
CA ASP A 132 6.26 21.28 -4.58
C ASP A 132 5.16 21.40 -5.64
N LEU A 133 3.90 21.29 -5.22
CA LEU A 133 2.71 21.20 -6.07
C LEU A 133 1.77 22.40 -5.90
N ALA A 134 1.81 23.06 -4.74
CA ALA A 134 0.93 24.19 -4.38
C ALA A 134 0.88 25.31 -5.44
N PRO A 135 2.00 25.73 -6.07
CA PRO A 135 1.98 26.77 -7.09
C PRO A 135 1.11 26.42 -8.32
N ASP A 136 0.94 25.14 -8.62
CA ASP A 136 0.26 24.65 -9.83
C ASP A 136 -1.24 24.35 -9.59
N LEU A 137 -1.67 24.29 -8.32
CA LEU A 137 -3.06 23.94 -7.94
C LEU A 137 -4.14 24.89 -8.49
N PRO A 138 -3.94 26.23 -8.54
CA PRO A 138 -4.94 27.14 -9.10
C PRO A 138 -5.26 26.87 -10.59
N GLY A 139 -4.37 26.22 -11.32
CA GLY A 139 -4.51 25.89 -12.75
C GLY A 139 -5.11 24.52 -13.05
N ILE A 140 -5.52 23.75 -12.03
CA ILE A 140 -6.13 22.43 -12.22
C ILE A 140 -7.54 22.60 -12.77
N GLY A 141 -7.79 22.06 -13.96
CA GLY A 141 -9.12 22.00 -14.59
C GLY A 141 -9.17 22.42 -16.06
N ALA A 142 -8.27 23.26 -16.58
CA ALA A 142 -8.26 23.62 -18.01
C ALA A 142 -7.14 22.86 -18.74
N GLY A 143 -7.50 21.99 -19.70
CA GLY A 143 -6.54 21.27 -20.55
C GLY A 143 -5.80 20.12 -19.88
N ARG A 144 -6.24 19.67 -18.70
CA ARG A 144 -5.69 18.50 -18.00
C ARG A 144 -6.19 17.19 -18.59
N ASN A 145 -5.37 16.15 -18.53
CA ASN A 145 -5.70 14.84 -19.10
C ASN A 145 -6.50 14.00 -18.11
N LEU A 146 -7.83 14.13 -18.12
CA LEU A 146 -8.71 13.37 -17.23
C LEU A 146 -8.63 11.86 -17.44
N ALA A 147 -8.38 11.39 -18.68
CA ALA A 147 -8.19 9.97 -18.96
C ALA A 147 -6.91 9.45 -18.29
N GLY A 148 -5.82 10.21 -18.34
CA GLY A 148 -4.59 9.93 -17.59
C GLY A 148 -4.82 9.93 -16.08
N GLY A 149 -5.58 10.91 -15.56
CA GLY A 149 -5.98 10.95 -14.15
C GLY A 149 -6.76 9.71 -13.71
N LYS A 150 -7.70 9.22 -14.55
CA LYS A 150 -8.41 7.96 -14.31
C LYS A 150 -7.49 6.74 -14.30
N GLU A 151 -6.54 6.71 -15.22
CA GLU A 151 -5.54 5.64 -15.28
C GLU A 151 -4.70 5.60 -13.99
N HIS A 152 -4.25 6.77 -13.51
CA HIS A 152 -3.52 6.87 -12.24
C HIS A 152 -4.37 6.47 -11.04
N PHE A 153 -5.63 6.90 -10.97
CA PHE A 153 -6.57 6.48 -9.92
C PHE A 153 -6.71 4.96 -9.85
N THR A 154 -6.70 4.29 -11.00
CA THR A 154 -6.78 2.84 -11.11
C THR A 154 -5.45 2.16 -10.74
N LYS A 155 -4.33 2.63 -11.29
CA LYS A 155 -2.99 2.05 -11.06
C LYS A 155 -2.53 2.19 -9.61
N LEU A 156 -2.84 3.32 -8.98
CA LEU A 156 -2.59 3.56 -7.56
C LEU A 156 -3.64 2.91 -6.65
N ALA A 157 -4.58 2.18 -7.24
CA ALA A 157 -5.58 1.39 -6.53
C ALA A 157 -6.52 2.17 -5.62
N CYS A 158 -6.68 3.47 -5.85
CA CYS A 158 -7.61 4.29 -5.10
C CYS A 158 -9.02 3.68 -5.11
N ALA A 159 -9.44 3.12 -6.25
CA ALA A 159 -10.72 2.44 -6.43
C ALA A 159 -10.93 1.20 -5.54
N GLN A 160 -9.87 0.59 -5.00
CA GLN A 160 -10.03 -0.57 -4.11
C GLN A 160 -10.61 -0.19 -2.75
N CYS A 161 -10.39 1.06 -2.33
CA CYS A 161 -10.89 1.54 -1.05
C CYS A 161 -11.94 2.64 -1.22
N HIS A 162 -11.84 3.46 -2.26
CA HIS A 162 -12.65 4.64 -2.43
C HIS A 162 -13.62 4.52 -3.60
N LYS A 163 -14.85 4.96 -3.35
CA LYS A 163 -15.84 5.20 -4.40
C LYS A 163 -15.60 6.56 -5.04
N LEU A 164 -15.72 6.63 -6.36
CA LEU A 164 -15.71 7.86 -7.15
C LEU A 164 -16.77 7.71 -8.26
N GLY A 165 -17.89 8.42 -8.13
CA GLY A 165 -19.04 8.24 -9.00
C GLY A 165 -19.63 6.83 -8.82
N SER A 166 -19.64 6.02 -9.88
CA SER A 166 -20.11 4.63 -9.84
C SER A 166 -18.98 3.59 -9.68
N GLU A 167 -17.72 4.03 -9.68
CA GLU A 167 -16.56 3.14 -9.62
C GLU A 167 -16.02 3.02 -8.18
N GLY A 168 -15.48 1.85 -7.86
CA GLY A 168 -14.78 1.59 -6.60
C GLY A 168 -15.63 1.03 -5.46
N TYR A 169 -15.00 0.84 -4.30
CA TYR A 169 -15.59 0.23 -3.10
C TYR A 169 -15.75 1.24 -1.96
N ALA A 170 -16.60 0.94 -0.99
CA ALA A 170 -16.91 1.82 0.14
C ALA A 170 -16.15 1.44 1.42
N TYR A 171 -14.87 1.12 1.30
CA TYR A 171 -14.00 0.79 2.45
C TYR A 171 -13.41 2.04 3.11
N GLY A 172 -13.10 3.06 2.30
CA GLY A 172 -12.68 4.40 2.67
C GLY A 172 -13.75 5.46 2.36
N PRO A 173 -13.47 6.76 2.61
CA PRO A 173 -14.34 7.87 2.25
C PRO A 173 -14.76 7.88 0.78
N ASP A 174 -16.04 8.13 0.50
CA ASP A 174 -16.49 8.44 -0.86
C ASP A 174 -15.80 9.73 -1.35
N LEU A 175 -15.22 9.70 -2.54
CA LEU A 175 -14.47 10.79 -3.15
C LEU A 175 -15.26 11.59 -4.19
N THR A 176 -16.51 11.20 -4.50
CA THR A 176 -17.35 11.83 -5.55
C THR A 176 -17.47 13.34 -5.39
N ASP A 177 -17.66 13.83 -4.17
CA ASP A 177 -17.76 15.25 -3.86
C ASP A 177 -16.59 15.73 -2.98
N VAL A 178 -15.40 15.13 -3.13
CA VAL A 178 -14.26 15.40 -2.23
C VAL A 178 -13.85 16.88 -2.26
N LEU A 179 -13.80 17.53 -3.43
CA LEU A 179 -13.46 18.95 -3.49
C LEU A 179 -14.49 19.82 -2.75
N LYS A 180 -15.79 19.54 -2.89
CA LYS A 180 -16.85 20.28 -2.17
C LYS A 180 -16.72 20.11 -0.66
N ARG A 181 -16.37 18.90 -0.19
CA ARG A 181 -16.13 18.61 1.24
C ARG A 181 -15.01 19.49 1.83
N TYR A 182 -14.02 19.82 1.01
CA TYR A 182 -12.91 20.72 1.37
C TYR A 182 -13.12 22.16 0.88
N ASN A 183 -14.37 22.62 0.73
CA ASN A 183 -14.71 23.99 0.30
C ASN A 183 -14.02 24.41 -1.01
N ASN A 184 -13.86 23.47 -1.95
CA ASN A 184 -13.14 23.60 -3.22
C ASN A 184 -11.64 23.94 -3.07
N ASN A 185 -11.05 23.65 -1.90
CA ASN A 185 -9.62 23.82 -1.69
C ASN A 185 -8.84 22.57 -2.14
N ARG A 186 -8.20 22.67 -3.31
CA ARG A 186 -7.36 21.61 -3.89
C ARG A 186 -6.15 21.28 -3.02
N ALA A 187 -5.59 22.26 -2.32
CA ALA A 187 -4.43 22.05 -1.45
C ALA A 187 -4.79 21.15 -0.27
N ASP A 188 -5.98 21.31 0.30
CA ASP A 188 -6.44 20.46 1.40
C ASP A 188 -6.69 19.03 0.93
N VAL A 189 -7.29 18.84 -0.25
CA VAL A 189 -7.47 17.50 -0.84
C VAL A 189 -6.12 16.84 -1.10
N LEU A 190 -5.19 17.53 -1.77
CA LEU A 190 -3.85 17.01 -2.02
C LEU A 190 -3.13 16.67 -0.71
N ARG A 191 -3.26 17.51 0.32
CA ARG A 191 -2.67 17.27 1.62
C ARG A 191 -3.16 15.97 2.26
N GLN A 192 -4.45 15.63 2.13
CA GLN A 192 -4.95 14.34 2.63
C GLN A 192 -4.34 13.15 1.88
N ILE A 193 -3.94 13.31 0.61
CA ILE A 193 -3.30 12.23 -0.17
C ILE A 193 -1.83 12.08 0.23
N LEU A 194 -1.14 13.19 0.45
CA LEU A 194 0.27 13.21 0.87
C LEU A 194 0.46 12.81 2.33
N GLU A 195 -0.47 13.22 3.20
CA GLU A 195 -0.47 12.99 4.64
C GLU A 195 -1.77 12.26 5.07
N PRO A 196 -1.98 10.99 4.67
CA PRO A 196 -3.25 10.28 4.88
C PRO A 196 -3.62 10.08 6.35
N SER A 197 -2.63 10.14 7.25
CA SER A 197 -2.82 10.03 8.70
C SER A 197 -3.08 11.37 9.41
N LEU A 198 -3.10 12.50 8.68
CA LEU A 198 -3.26 13.83 9.27
C LEU A 198 -4.61 13.98 9.99
N VAL A 199 -5.70 13.58 9.35
CA VAL A 199 -7.05 13.57 9.93
C VAL A 199 -7.74 12.28 9.54
N ILE A 200 -7.87 11.37 10.50
CA ILE A 200 -8.58 10.11 10.32
C ILE A 200 -9.95 10.23 11.01
N ALA A 201 -11.02 10.24 10.23
CA ALA A 201 -12.37 10.20 10.78
C ALA A 201 -12.61 8.88 11.53
N ASP A 202 -13.27 8.92 12.68
CA ASP A 202 -13.40 7.76 13.58
C ASP A 202 -13.97 6.51 12.92
N ARG A 203 -14.90 6.67 11.97
CA ARG A 203 -15.49 5.54 11.23
C ARG A 203 -14.51 4.79 10.32
N TYR A 204 -13.36 5.39 10.01
CA TYR A 204 -12.29 4.83 9.19
C TYR A 204 -11.03 4.53 10.01
N ARG A 205 -11.08 4.76 11.31
CA ARG A 205 -9.93 4.51 12.19
C ARG A 205 -9.77 3.02 12.38
N ASN A 206 -8.56 2.54 12.10
CA ASN A 206 -8.19 1.17 12.39
C ASN A 206 -7.90 1.02 13.89
N TYR A 207 -8.21 -0.14 14.45
CA TYR A 207 -7.93 -0.49 15.84
C TYR A 207 -7.08 -1.76 15.88
N GLN A 208 -6.11 -1.78 16.78
CA GLN A 208 -5.46 -3.01 17.22
C GLN A 208 -6.27 -3.58 18.36
N PHE A 209 -6.67 -4.84 18.24
CA PHE A 209 -7.29 -5.59 19.31
C PHE A 209 -6.35 -6.70 19.76
N GLU A 210 -6.09 -6.76 21.06
CA GLU A 210 -5.53 -7.92 21.72
C GLU A 210 -6.70 -8.74 22.27
N LEU A 211 -6.74 -10.02 21.93
CA LEU A 211 -7.76 -10.96 22.38
C LEU A 211 -7.29 -11.74 23.61
N ASN A 212 -8.23 -12.34 24.34
CA ASN A 212 -7.93 -13.08 25.58
C ASN A 212 -7.09 -14.34 25.36
N ASP A 213 -7.14 -14.91 24.16
CA ASP A 213 -6.31 -16.05 23.74
C ASP A 213 -4.88 -15.64 23.33
N GLY A 214 -4.60 -14.33 23.32
CA GLY A 214 -3.32 -13.76 22.93
C GLY A 214 -3.22 -13.41 21.45
N ASP A 215 -4.26 -13.65 20.65
CA ASP A 215 -4.28 -13.23 19.25
C ASP A 215 -4.38 -11.70 19.15
N GLU A 216 -3.69 -11.14 18.15
CA GLU A 216 -3.80 -9.74 17.78
C GLU A 216 -4.44 -9.60 16.40
N LEU A 217 -5.34 -8.64 16.26
CA LEU A 217 -5.94 -8.30 14.97
C LEU A 217 -6.08 -6.80 14.79
N PHE A 218 -5.89 -6.34 13.55
CA PHE A 218 -6.12 -4.98 13.13
C PHE A 218 -7.43 -4.90 12.35
N ALA A 219 -8.38 -4.08 12.81
CA ALA A 219 -9.67 -3.94 12.13
C ALA A 219 -10.33 -2.56 12.32
N MET A 220 -11.12 -2.15 11.33
CA MET A 220 -12.07 -1.06 11.47
C MET A 220 -13.34 -1.57 12.16
N ILE A 221 -13.99 -0.68 12.90
CA ILE A 221 -15.28 -0.97 13.54
C ILE A 221 -16.38 -0.31 12.72
N LEU A 222 -17.23 -1.14 12.11
CA LEU A 222 -18.37 -0.68 11.32
C LEU A 222 -19.61 -0.45 12.18
N LYS A 223 -19.74 -1.24 13.26
CA LYS A 223 -20.85 -1.15 14.21
C LYS A 223 -20.41 -1.63 15.58
N GLU A 224 -20.93 -0.98 16.61
CA GLU A 224 -20.72 -1.37 18.01
C GLU A 224 -22.09 -1.46 18.70
N ASP A 225 -22.47 -2.68 19.09
CA ASP A 225 -23.67 -2.97 19.88
C ASP A 225 -23.29 -3.14 21.37
N ALA A 226 -24.23 -3.54 22.23
CA ALA A 226 -23.97 -3.71 23.67
C ALA A 226 -22.83 -4.72 23.93
N ASP A 227 -22.90 -5.90 23.31
CA ASP A 227 -21.99 -7.02 23.60
C ASP A 227 -21.02 -7.35 22.46
N THR A 228 -21.23 -6.80 21.27
CA THR A 228 -20.47 -7.18 20.05
C THR A 228 -20.01 -5.97 19.25
N LEU A 229 -18.95 -6.18 18.47
CA LEU A 229 -18.45 -5.30 17.42
C LEU A 229 -18.62 -5.99 16.06
N THR A 230 -19.14 -5.29 15.07
CA THR A 230 -18.95 -5.67 13.66
C THR A 230 -17.68 -5.00 13.18
N ILE A 231 -16.68 -5.82 12.86
CA ILE A 231 -15.35 -5.38 12.44
C ILE A 231 -15.06 -5.80 11.00
N GLN A 232 -14.17 -5.07 10.35
CA GLN A 232 -13.69 -5.39 9.00
C GLN A 232 -12.15 -5.30 8.96
N THR A 233 -11.50 -6.37 8.50
CA THR A 233 -10.02 -6.49 8.49
C THR A 233 -9.41 -6.23 7.11
N GLY A 234 -10.19 -5.77 6.13
CA GLY A 234 -9.71 -5.48 4.78
C GLY A 234 -10.85 -5.08 3.82
N PRO A 235 -10.54 -4.67 2.57
CA PRO A 235 -11.48 -4.04 1.65
C PRO A 235 -12.58 -4.95 1.08
N SER A 236 -12.61 -6.23 1.48
CA SER A 236 -13.60 -7.21 1.04
C SER A 236 -14.67 -7.44 2.09
N ASP A 237 -15.93 -7.57 1.67
CA ASP A 237 -17.04 -7.94 2.56
C ASP A 237 -16.86 -9.34 3.17
N ALA A 238 -16.06 -10.21 2.53
CA ALA A 238 -15.70 -11.53 3.06
C ALA A 238 -14.84 -11.45 4.34
N LEU A 239 -14.28 -10.26 4.64
CA LEU A 239 -13.46 -9.99 5.83
C LEU A 239 -14.27 -9.30 6.95
N LEU A 240 -15.60 -9.29 6.83
CA LEU A 240 -16.50 -8.88 7.92
C LEU A 240 -16.56 -9.96 9.00
N ARG A 241 -16.42 -9.55 10.25
CA ARG A 241 -16.47 -10.44 11.42
C ARG A 241 -17.27 -9.81 12.55
N THR A 242 -17.88 -10.67 13.37
CA THR A 242 -18.46 -10.27 14.66
C THR A 242 -17.48 -10.64 15.76
N LEU A 243 -17.04 -9.66 16.54
CA LEU A 243 -16.16 -9.83 17.69
C LEU A 243 -16.94 -9.58 18.98
N ARG A 244 -16.95 -10.52 19.92
CA ARG A 244 -17.58 -10.29 21.23
C ARG A 244 -16.66 -9.42 22.08
N LYS A 245 -17.22 -8.42 22.76
CA LYS A 245 -16.43 -7.55 23.63
C LYS A 245 -15.78 -8.30 24.79
N THR A 246 -16.39 -9.39 25.24
CA THR A 246 -15.83 -10.27 26.27
C THR A 246 -14.57 -11.00 25.83
N ASP A 247 -14.32 -11.14 24.52
CA ASP A 247 -13.14 -11.79 23.98
C ASP A 247 -11.96 -10.81 23.83
N ILE A 248 -12.22 -9.50 24.01
CA ILE A 248 -11.23 -8.42 23.84
C ILE A 248 -10.53 -8.17 25.18
N LYS A 249 -9.23 -8.35 25.20
CA LYS A 249 -8.36 -7.99 26.32
C LYS A 249 -7.99 -6.51 26.27
N GLN A 250 -7.62 -6.00 25.09
CA GLN A 250 -7.29 -4.60 24.87
C GLN A 250 -7.76 -4.15 23.49
N ARG A 251 -8.18 -2.88 23.38
CA ARG A 251 -8.46 -2.21 22.11
C ARG A 251 -7.70 -0.89 22.09
N GLN A 252 -6.90 -0.66 21.06
CA GLN A 252 -6.12 0.56 20.89
C GLN A 252 -6.38 1.21 19.52
N PRO A 253 -6.81 2.48 19.47
CA PRO A 253 -6.93 3.20 18.21
C PRO A 253 -5.55 3.40 17.57
N GLN A 254 -5.47 3.15 16.27
CA GLN A 254 -4.26 3.43 15.50
C GLN A 254 -4.23 4.89 15.06
N ASN A 255 -3.03 5.46 15.02
CA ASN A 255 -2.78 6.83 14.57
C ASN A 255 -2.41 6.91 13.09
N SER A 256 -2.15 5.75 12.46
CA SER A 256 -1.89 5.63 11.04
C SER A 256 -3.18 5.29 10.27
N SER A 257 -3.30 5.86 9.07
CA SER A 257 -4.41 5.61 8.15
C SER A 257 -4.19 4.33 7.35
N LEU A 258 -5.28 3.64 7.02
CA LEU A 258 -5.25 2.52 6.07
C LEU A 258 -4.96 2.95 4.63
N MET A 259 -5.04 4.26 4.33
CA MET A 259 -4.56 4.80 3.06
C MET A 259 -3.02 4.86 3.11
N PRO A 260 -2.31 4.17 2.20
CA PRO A 260 -0.85 4.10 2.24
C PRO A 260 -0.19 5.48 2.07
N VAL A 261 0.95 5.67 2.72
CA VAL A 261 1.83 6.81 2.49
C VAL A 261 2.60 6.65 1.17
N GLY A 262 2.99 7.77 0.54
CA GLY A 262 3.84 7.74 -0.65
C GLY A 262 3.16 7.26 -1.94
N LEU A 263 1.82 7.20 -1.98
CA LEU A 263 1.05 6.78 -3.16
C LEU A 263 1.41 7.56 -4.44
N LEU A 264 1.80 8.83 -4.30
CA LEU A 264 2.13 9.70 -5.42
C LEU A 264 3.60 9.64 -5.84
N ASN A 265 4.46 8.91 -5.10
CA ASN A 265 5.91 9.02 -5.27
C ASN A 265 6.40 8.59 -6.65
N ALA A 266 5.70 7.64 -7.28
CA ALA A 266 6.03 7.17 -8.63
C ALA A 266 5.46 8.06 -9.75
N LEU A 267 4.64 9.07 -9.43
CA LEU A 267 4.05 9.98 -10.39
C LEU A 267 4.91 11.23 -10.57
N SER A 268 4.93 11.74 -11.81
CA SER A 268 5.43 13.09 -12.07
C SER A 268 4.43 14.14 -11.57
N LYS A 269 4.90 15.38 -11.42
CA LYS A 269 4.05 16.54 -11.10
C LYS A 269 2.81 16.60 -11.99
N GLU A 270 2.98 16.53 -13.31
CA GLU A 270 1.86 16.62 -14.27
C GLU A 270 0.84 15.50 -14.07
N GLN A 271 1.30 14.28 -13.81
CA GLN A 271 0.44 13.13 -13.54
C GLN A 271 -0.36 13.28 -12.25
N ILE A 272 0.22 13.90 -11.22
CA ILE A 272 -0.49 14.24 -9.97
C ILE A 272 -1.57 15.29 -10.24
N LEU A 273 -1.27 16.32 -11.03
CA LEU A 273 -2.25 17.36 -11.38
C LEU A 273 -3.39 16.79 -12.23
N ASP A 274 -3.11 15.84 -13.13
CA ASP A 274 -4.13 15.11 -13.89
C ASP A 274 -5.01 14.23 -12.99
N LEU A 275 -4.42 13.54 -12.01
CA LEU A 275 -5.16 12.77 -10.99
C LEU A 275 -6.10 13.69 -10.19
N LEU A 276 -5.61 14.82 -9.70
CA LEU A 276 -6.43 15.80 -8.97
C LEU A 276 -7.56 16.37 -9.84
N ALA A 277 -7.30 16.65 -11.12
CA ALA A 277 -8.33 17.09 -12.07
C ALA A 277 -9.42 16.01 -12.24
N TYR A 278 -9.03 14.74 -12.32
CA TYR A 278 -9.98 13.62 -12.39
C TYR A 278 -10.84 13.50 -11.12
N LEU A 279 -10.25 13.67 -9.93
CA LEU A 279 -11.02 13.72 -8.67
C LEU A 279 -12.00 14.90 -8.64
N GLU A 280 -11.59 16.06 -9.16
CA GLU A 280 -12.45 17.25 -9.28
C GLU A 280 -13.61 17.04 -10.26
N SER A 281 -13.42 16.21 -11.29
CA SER A 281 -14.48 15.82 -12.22
C SER A 281 -15.50 14.83 -11.65
N SER A 282 -15.37 14.45 -10.37
CA SER A 282 -16.21 13.43 -9.72
C SER A 282 -16.16 12.06 -10.43
N GLY A 283 -15.04 11.76 -11.10
CA GLY A 283 -14.88 10.53 -11.90
C GLY A 283 -15.37 10.63 -13.34
N ASN A 284 -15.84 11.79 -13.79
CA ASN A 284 -16.26 11.99 -15.18
C ASN A 284 -15.06 12.36 -16.07
N ALA A 285 -14.41 11.34 -16.63
CA ALA A 285 -13.28 11.52 -17.56
C ALA A 285 -13.65 12.26 -18.87
N GLN A 286 -14.94 12.47 -19.17
CA GLN A 286 -15.45 13.15 -20.37
C GLN A 286 -15.91 14.59 -20.09
N ALA A 287 -15.75 15.11 -18.86
CA ALA A 287 -16.36 16.38 -18.43
C ALA A 287 -15.92 17.63 -19.23
N HIS A 288 -14.86 17.55 -20.05
CA HIS A 288 -14.38 18.67 -20.88
C HIS A 288 -14.83 18.65 -22.34
N GLU A 289 -15.52 17.62 -22.83
CA GLU A 289 -16.01 17.60 -24.23
C GLU A 289 -17.28 18.47 -24.44
N HIS A 290 -17.85 19.02 -23.37
CA HIS A 290 -19.15 19.71 -23.43
C HIS A 290 -19.16 21.05 -22.70
N LYS A 291 -18.31 22.00 -23.11
CA LYS A 291 -18.56 23.43 -22.88
C LYS A 291 -18.20 24.22 -24.15
N HIS A 292 -19.19 24.38 -25.02
CA HIS A 292 -19.26 25.42 -26.04
C HIS A 292 -20.18 26.54 -25.56
#